data_AF-A0A317ETK5-F1
#
_entry.id   AF-A0A317ETK5-F1
#
_cell.length_a   1.000
_cell.length_b   1.000
_cell.length_c   1.000
_cell.angle_alpha   90.00
_cell.angle_beta   90.00
_cell.angle_gamma   90.00
#
_symmetry.space_group_name_H-M   'P 1'
#
loop_
_entity.id
_entity.type
_entity.pdbx_description
1 polymer ?
#
loop_
_entity_poly.entity_id
_entity_poly.type
_entity_poly.pdbx_seq_one_letter_code
_entity_poly.pdbx_strand_id
1 'polypeptide(L)'
;MSVLNIFDASGDPETGWRHTEKLNESSISQLRDKSAKTTNALNAVPSPFSRIHTFDTAFKLVTSDLVGQQDRASGIYRELVSDCLDAIELVFNANYHISQGDQIDFVNWSTADLTTLLNGTYGQQVLAKTLTTFAEADFIQEPLTISIVKYSGLVIGGSSPFTLMFTSSNLDKSRSQRPDERFRSARYNAHFDLVNPSSGSLYFSKIIPFSKRSAEFKNYLLSIFERNPVMKRNSSKVFWDYLVAEGVGTLTLKASQTKPNVALNGGVFHTAGIALNSNSNVLSTEIFNDHIVRVEYRINENCFHTPTYVHEPERRNFDFLLPIKPEFFNKVKPSDIPKHFRYEILGERVRVIYDNGELDVPRVKDFILGEKTKTEGNIVNVTTDIGGSFLLGIFPFLKVINADGSSNNDYNDF
;
A
#
# COMPACT_ATOMS: atom_id res chain seq x y z
N MET A 1 -8.04 12.47 -50.81
CA MET A 1 -7.16 11.44 -50.26
C MET A 1 -6.72 11.92 -48.88
N SER A 2 -7.15 11.25 -47.81
CA SER A 2 -6.80 11.63 -46.43
C SER A 2 -5.40 11.11 -46.13
N VAL A 3 -4.40 11.99 -46.19
CA VAL A 3 -3.03 11.66 -45.77
C VAL A 3 -3.04 11.50 -44.25
N LEU A 4 -2.62 10.33 -43.77
CA LEU A 4 -2.36 10.02 -42.36
C LEU A 4 -1.26 10.96 -41.84
N ASN A 5 -1.64 12.15 -41.38
CA ASN A 5 -0.71 13.08 -40.75
C ASN A 5 -1.04 13.16 -39.25
N ILE A 6 -0.11 12.66 -38.43
CA ILE A 6 -0.22 12.56 -36.97
C ILE A 6 0.25 13.88 -36.31
N PHE A 7 0.84 14.80 -37.08
CA PHE A 7 1.24 16.13 -36.64
C PHE A 7 0.44 17.23 -37.35
N ASP A 8 0.26 18.32 -36.61
CA ASP A 8 -0.48 19.55 -36.91
C ASP A 8 -0.65 19.89 -38.41
N ALA A 9 -1.89 20.26 -38.77
CA ALA A 9 -2.41 20.42 -40.12
C ALA A 9 -1.92 21.70 -40.82
N SER A 10 -0.62 21.80 -41.07
CA SER A 10 0.00 22.86 -41.88
C SER A 10 0.93 22.29 -42.96
N GLY A 11 0.42 21.34 -43.76
CA GLY A 11 1.12 20.80 -44.92
C GLY A 11 1.03 21.71 -46.15
N ASP A 12 1.95 21.51 -47.11
CA ASP A 12 1.86 22.08 -48.46
C ASP A 12 0.52 21.64 -49.10
N PRO A 13 -0.39 22.58 -49.43
CA PRO A 13 -1.73 22.27 -49.91
C PRO A 13 -1.74 21.50 -51.23
N GLU A 14 -0.69 21.57 -52.05
CA GLU A 14 -0.65 20.94 -53.38
C GLU A 14 -0.16 19.49 -53.33
N THR A 15 0.87 19.20 -52.54
CA THR A 15 1.51 17.88 -52.54
C THR A 15 1.10 17.01 -51.35
N GLY A 16 0.72 17.61 -50.23
CA GLY A 16 0.46 16.90 -48.97
C GLY A 16 1.72 16.25 -48.35
N TRP A 17 2.89 16.41 -48.96
CA TRP A 17 4.17 15.87 -48.49
C TRP A 17 5.03 17.01 -47.92
N ARG A 18 5.77 16.71 -46.85
CA ARG A 18 6.73 17.66 -46.27
C ARG A 18 8.05 16.96 -46.00
N HIS A 19 9.15 17.70 -46.11
CA HIS A 19 10.46 17.24 -45.67
C HIS A 19 10.43 17.07 -44.14
N THR A 20 10.45 15.82 -43.67
CA THR A 20 10.51 15.51 -42.25
C THR A 20 11.97 15.36 -41.85
N GLU A 21 12.42 16.12 -40.86
CA GLU A 21 13.67 15.80 -40.18
C GLU A 21 13.51 14.54 -39.33
N LYS A 22 14.64 13.94 -38.92
CA LYS A 22 14.63 12.77 -38.03
C LYS A 22 13.84 13.12 -36.77
N LEU A 23 12.89 12.28 -36.38
CA LEU A 23 12.11 12.45 -35.16
C LEU A 23 13.07 12.67 -33.98
N ASN A 24 12.93 13.82 -33.34
CA ASN A 24 13.68 14.20 -32.15
C ASN A 24 12.77 14.19 -30.92
N GLU A 25 13.35 14.13 -29.72
CA GLU A 25 12.59 14.03 -28.47
C GLU A 25 11.57 15.17 -28.29
N SER A 26 11.90 16.38 -28.76
CA SER A 26 10.99 17.52 -28.70
C SER A 26 9.75 17.29 -29.56
N SER A 27 9.88 16.74 -30.76
CA SER A 27 8.74 16.39 -31.63
C SER A 27 7.88 15.28 -31.02
N ILE A 28 8.50 14.27 -30.41
CA ILE A 28 7.78 13.17 -29.74
C ILE A 28 6.98 13.69 -28.55
N SER A 29 7.55 14.61 -27.76
CA SER A 29 6.88 15.19 -26.58
C SER A 29 5.64 16.04 -26.91
N GLN A 30 5.50 16.48 -28.17
CA GLN A 30 4.36 17.26 -28.65
C GLN A 30 3.20 16.38 -29.15
N LEU A 31 3.40 15.05 -29.25
CA LEU A 31 2.35 14.12 -29.65
C LEU A 31 1.21 14.12 -28.62
N ARG A 32 0.01 14.48 -29.08
CA ARG A 32 -1.20 14.39 -28.28
C ARG A 32 -1.74 12.96 -28.35
N ASP A 33 -1.42 12.12 -27.36
CA ASP A 33 -2.10 10.83 -27.23
C ASP A 33 -3.36 10.92 -26.36
N LYS A 34 -4.41 11.48 -26.97
CA LYS A 34 -5.79 11.41 -26.45
C LYS A 34 -6.52 10.12 -26.86
N SER A 35 -5.84 9.25 -27.62
CA SER A 35 -6.45 8.14 -28.36
C SER A 35 -6.22 6.77 -27.73
N ALA A 36 -5.27 6.64 -26.81
CA ALA A 36 -5.13 5.48 -25.93
C ALA A 36 -6.38 5.33 -25.05
N LYS A 37 -7.44 4.77 -25.63
CA LYS A 37 -8.74 4.47 -25.00
C LYS A 37 -8.75 3.07 -24.37
N THR A 38 -7.77 2.23 -24.72
CA THR A 38 -7.71 0.84 -24.26
C THR A 38 -6.32 0.49 -23.73
N THR A 39 -6.26 -0.12 -22.56
CA THR A 39 -5.05 -0.71 -21.95
C THR A 39 -4.40 -1.79 -22.84
N ASN A 40 -5.13 -2.30 -23.84
CA ASN A 40 -4.61 -3.20 -24.87
C ASN A 40 -3.44 -2.63 -25.68
N ALA A 41 -3.46 -1.33 -25.99
CA ALA A 41 -2.39 -0.69 -26.76
C ALA A 41 -1.07 -0.60 -25.99
N LEU A 42 -1.15 -0.40 -24.66
CA LEU A 42 0.02 -0.33 -23.78
C LEU A 42 0.63 -1.72 -23.50
N ASN A 43 -0.18 -2.77 -23.60
CA ASN A 43 0.27 -4.16 -23.42
C ASN A 43 0.65 -4.86 -24.73
N ALA A 44 0.70 -4.13 -25.85
CA ALA A 44 1.13 -4.68 -27.14
C ALA A 44 2.62 -5.01 -27.20
N VAL A 45 3.42 -4.48 -26.26
CA VAL A 45 4.83 -4.85 -26.06
C VAL A 45 4.93 -5.73 -24.81
N PRO A 46 5.15 -7.04 -24.94
CA PRO A 46 4.87 -8.01 -23.88
C PRO A 46 5.95 -8.12 -22.80
N SER A 47 7.04 -7.35 -22.87
CA SER A 47 8.17 -7.52 -21.94
C SER A 47 8.01 -6.66 -20.67
N PRO A 48 8.45 -7.17 -19.49
CA PRO A 48 8.46 -6.38 -18.26
C PRO A 48 9.36 -5.14 -18.36
N PHE A 49 10.42 -5.18 -19.17
CA PHE A 49 11.30 -4.03 -19.41
C PHE A 49 10.59 -2.91 -20.20
N SER A 50 9.83 -3.27 -21.22
CA SER A 50 9.00 -2.30 -21.95
C SER A 50 7.94 -1.67 -21.05
N ARG A 51 7.45 -2.42 -20.05
CA ARG A 51 6.54 -1.88 -19.04
C ARG A 51 7.22 -0.85 -18.15
N ILE A 52 8.48 -1.05 -17.74
CA ILE A 52 9.27 -0.04 -17.02
C ILE A 52 9.34 1.28 -17.82
N HIS A 53 9.63 1.23 -19.12
CA HIS A 53 9.65 2.42 -19.99
C HIS A 53 8.27 3.04 -20.22
N THR A 54 7.21 2.24 -20.17
CA THR A 54 5.83 2.75 -20.24
C THR A 54 5.51 3.64 -19.05
N PHE A 55 5.99 3.27 -17.84
CA PHE A 55 5.85 4.11 -16.66
C PHE A 55 6.70 5.39 -16.77
N ASP A 56 7.95 5.30 -17.22
CA ASP A 56 8.77 6.49 -17.52
C ASP A 56 8.03 7.49 -18.43
N THR A 57 7.45 6.98 -19.52
CA THR A 57 6.64 7.79 -20.46
C THR A 57 5.39 8.36 -19.79
N ALA A 58 4.68 7.56 -18.99
CA ALA A 58 3.50 8.01 -18.26
C ALA A 58 3.81 9.19 -17.33
N PHE A 59 4.89 9.09 -16.56
CA PHE A 59 5.35 10.16 -15.67
C PHE A 59 5.71 11.43 -16.45
N LYS A 60 6.47 11.31 -17.56
CA LYS A 60 6.80 12.46 -18.42
C LYS A 60 5.56 13.18 -18.95
N LEU A 61 4.59 12.44 -19.48
CA LEU A 61 3.36 12.99 -20.05
C LEU A 61 2.49 13.66 -18.99
N VAL A 62 2.23 12.98 -17.87
CA VAL A 62 1.42 13.53 -16.77
C VAL A 62 2.09 14.76 -16.16
N THR A 63 3.41 14.75 -15.96
CA THR A 63 4.16 15.91 -15.45
C THR A 63 4.07 17.10 -16.40
N SER A 64 4.23 16.87 -17.70
CA SER A 64 4.12 17.94 -18.71
C SER A 64 2.75 18.59 -18.72
N ASP A 65 1.69 17.80 -18.50
CA ASP A 65 0.32 18.29 -18.35
C ASP A 65 0.11 19.10 -17.07
N LEU A 66 0.63 18.63 -15.94
CA LEU A 66 0.55 19.35 -14.66
C LEU A 66 1.25 20.72 -14.73
N VAL A 67 2.49 20.74 -15.23
CA VAL A 67 3.29 21.97 -15.35
C VAL A 67 2.70 22.92 -16.38
N GLY A 68 2.25 22.40 -17.52
CA GLY A 68 1.67 23.20 -18.60
C GLY A 68 0.21 23.61 -18.38
N GLN A 69 -0.44 23.11 -17.32
CA GLN A 69 -1.89 23.20 -17.10
C GLN A 69 -2.70 22.73 -18.32
N GLN A 70 -2.28 21.60 -18.89
CA GLN A 70 -2.87 21.01 -20.09
C GLN A 70 -3.52 19.65 -19.78
N ASP A 71 -4.37 19.19 -20.69
CA ASP A 71 -4.97 17.86 -20.65
C ASP A 71 -4.71 17.14 -21.97
N ARG A 72 -3.46 16.69 -22.16
CA ARG A 72 -3.01 15.94 -23.34
C ARG A 72 -2.85 14.46 -23.06
N ALA A 73 -2.39 14.09 -21.88
CA ALA A 73 -2.20 12.72 -21.46
C ALA A 73 -3.55 12.02 -21.29
N SER A 74 -3.72 10.86 -21.92
CA SER A 74 -4.89 10.00 -21.67
C SER A 74 -5.03 9.66 -20.17
N GLY A 75 -6.28 9.45 -19.73
CA GLY A 75 -6.60 8.97 -18.39
C GLY A 75 -5.87 7.67 -18.01
N ILE A 76 -5.44 6.87 -19.00
CA ILE A 76 -4.66 5.65 -18.75
C ILE A 76 -3.26 5.98 -18.22
N TYR A 77 -2.58 7.02 -18.69
CA TYR A 77 -1.28 7.41 -18.15
C TYR A 77 -1.40 7.92 -16.71
N ARG A 78 -2.48 8.64 -16.40
CA ARG A 78 -2.79 9.07 -15.01
C ARG A 78 -3.09 7.89 -14.10
N GLU A 79 -3.75 6.86 -14.63
CA GLU A 79 -3.96 5.60 -13.94
C GLU A 79 -2.65 4.88 -13.65
N LEU A 80 -1.76 4.73 -14.63
CA LEU A 80 -0.43 4.13 -14.41
C LEU A 80 0.38 4.89 -13.35
N VAL A 81 0.40 6.22 -13.40
CA VAL A 81 1.08 7.04 -12.37
C VAL A 81 0.47 6.83 -10.99
N SER A 82 -0.86 6.78 -10.89
CA SER A 82 -1.55 6.49 -9.63
C SER A 82 -1.28 5.08 -9.12
N ASP A 83 -1.32 4.08 -9.99
CA ASP A 83 -1.08 2.68 -9.64
C ASP A 83 0.39 2.46 -9.25
N CYS A 84 1.33 3.19 -9.86
CA CYS A 84 2.72 3.24 -9.41
C CYS A 84 2.81 3.68 -7.95
N LEU A 85 2.13 4.78 -7.59
CA LEU A 85 2.12 5.31 -6.24
C LEU A 85 1.41 4.35 -5.27
N ASP A 86 0.32 3.70 -5.69
CA ASP A 86 -0.36 2.68 -4.89
C ASP A 86 0.55 1.50 -4.58
N ALA A 87 1.37 1.05 -5.53
CA ALA A 87 2.34 -0.02 -5.29
C ALA A 87 3.42 0.40 -4.29
N ILE A 88 3.95 1.62 -4.40
CA ILE A 88 4.94 2.14 -3.44
C ILE A 88 4.30 2.32 -2.05
N GLU A 89 3.05 2.78 -1.99
CA GLU A 89 2.30 2.93 -0.74
C GLU A 89 1.96 1.59 -0.10
N LEU A 90 1.67 0.56 -0.89
CA LEU A 90 1.50 -0.82 -0.41
C LEU A 90 2.81 -1.35 0.18
N VAL A 91 3.96 -1.11 -0.47
CA VAL A 91 5.28 -1.47 0.08
C VAL A 91 5.57 -0.69 1.37
N PHE A 92 5.21 0.58 1.44
CA PHE A 92 5.31 1.38 2.67
C PHE A 92 4.41 0.81 3.78
N ASN A 93 3.20 0.37 3.45
CA ASN A 93 2.23 -0.18 4.39
C ASN A 93 2.37 -1.70 4.59
N ALA A 94 3.40 -2.37 4.08
CA ALA A 94 3.43 -3.83 4.07
C ALA A 94 3.43 -4.42 5.49
N ASN A 95 4.03 -3.74 6.46
CA ASN A 95 3.96 -4.15 7.87
C ASN A 95 2.53 -4.15 8.44
N TYR A 96 1.71 -3.17 8.05
CA TYR A 96 0.30 -3.13 8.44
C TYR A 96 -0.41 -4.38 7.93
N HIS A 97 -0.27 -4.66 6.64
CA HIS A 97 -0.86 -5.82 5.98
C HIS A 97 -0.39 -7.16 6.58
N ILE A 98 0.92 -7.32 6.77
CA ILE A 98 1.48 -8.53 7.40
C ILE A 98 0.93 -8.69 8.83
N SER A 99 0.72 -7.59 9.57
CA SER A 99 0.09 -7.63 10.90
C SER A 99 -1.40 -7.98 10.87
N GLN A 100 -2.02 -7.96 9.69
CA GLN A 100 -3.38 -8.43 9.41
C GLN A 100 -3.44 -9.84 8.86
N GLY A 101 -2.30 -10.53 8.77
CA GLY A 101 -2.24 -11.88 8.20
C GLY A 101 -2.26 -11.89 6.67
N ASP A 102 -2.16 -10.73 6.01
CA ASP A 102 -2.02 -10.68 4.55
C ASP A 102 -0.68 -11.28 4.13
N GLN A 103 -0.70 -12.11 3.09
CA GLN A 103 0.50 -12.75 2.54
C GLN A 103 1.21 -11.82 1.56
N ILE A 104 2.01 -10.90 2.07
CA ILE A 104 2.89 -10.05 1.26
C ILE A 104 4.30 -10.64 1.22
N ASP A 105 4.75 -10.99 0.02
CA ASP A 105 6.10 -11.51 -0.21
C ASP A 105 6.93 -10.53 -1.04
N PHE A 106 8.21 -10.41 -0.67
CA PHE A 106 9.21 -9.69 -1.45
C PHE A 106 10.17 -10.69 -2.10
N VAL A 107 10.45 -10.54 -3.39
CA VAL A 107 11.31 -11.45 -4.15
C VAL A 107 12.37 -10.64 -4.88
N ASN A 108 13.65 -10.95 -4.66
CA ASN A 108 14.73 -10.35 -5.42
C ASN A 108 15.09 -11.27 -6.59
N TRP A 109 15.21 -10.69 -7.77
CA TRP A 109 15.65 -11.35 -8.99
C TRP A 109 16.82 -10.59 -9.60
N SER A 110 17.77 -11.32 -10.16
CA SER A 110 18.94 -10.78 -10.87
C SER A 110 19.11 -11.48 -12.21
N THR A 111 19.74 -10.81 -13.18
CA THR A 111 20.18 -11.47 -14.42
C THR A 111 21.12 -12.66 -14.17
N ALA A 112 21.80 -12.70 -13.01
CA ALA A 112 22.58 -13.86 -12.58
C ALA A 112 21.74 -15.15 -12.43
N ASP A 113 20.46 -15.02 -12.10
CA ASP A 113 19.52 -16.15 -11.92
C ASP A 113 19.10 -16.78 -13.27
N LEU A 114 19.43 -16.13 -14.40
CA LEU A 114 19.14 -16.67 -15.74
C LEU A 114 19.94 -17.94 -16.05
N THR A 115 21.06 -18.18 -15.36
CA THR A 115 21.87 -19.39 -15.51
C THR A 115 21.05 -20.66 -15.28
N THR A 116 20.12 -20.66 -14.32
CA THR A 116 19.21 -21.78 -14.07
C THR A 116 18.28 -22.03 -15.26
N LEU A 117 17.78 -20.96 -15.89
CA LEU A 117 16.92 -21.07 -17.08
C LEU A 117 17.69 -21.52 -18.32
N LEU A 118 18.95 -21.09 -18.46
CA LEU A 118 19.86 -21.51 -19.53
C LEU A 118 20.20 -23.01 -19.45
N ASN A 119 20.17 -23.60 -18.26
CA ASN A 119 20.35 -25.04 -18.07
C ASN A 119 19.04 -25.84 -18.14
N GLY A 120 17.92 -25.17 -18.39
CA GLY A 120 16.59 -25.76 -18.45
C GLY A 120 16.20 -26.29 -19.82
N THR A 121 14.89 -26.42 -20.04
CA THR A 121 14.28 -26.80 -21.32
C THR A 121 14.58 -25.78 -22.42
N TYR A 122 14.43 -26.17 -23.70
CA TYR A 122 14.64 -25.26 -24.83
C TYR A 122 13.84 -23.95 -24.72
N GLY A 123 12.58 -24.01 -24.27
CA GLY A 123 11.77 -22.81 -24.03
C GLY A 123 12.32 -21.89 -22.94
N GLN A 124 12.84 -22.46 -21.85
CA GLN A 124 13.50 -21.70 -20.79
C GLN A 124 14.81 -21.06 -21.27
N GLN A 125 15.57 -21.76 -22.11
CA GLN A 125 16.79 -21.23 -22.72
C GLN A 125 16.49 -20.04 -23.65
N VAL A 126 15.46 -20.14 -24.50
CA VAL A 126 15.02 -19.05 -25.38
C VAL A 126 14.56 -17.86 -24.56
N LEU A 127 13.78 -18.08 -23.50
CA LEU A 127 13.36 -17.03 -22.58
C LEU A 127 14.56 -16.35 -21.93
N ALA A 128 15.53 -17.12 -21.41
CA ALA A 128 16.72 -16.57 -20.76
C ALA A 128 17.53 -15.70 -21.72
N LYS A 129 17.82 -16.19 -22.93
CA LYS A 129 18.54 -15.43 -23.96
C LYS A 129 17.80 -14.12 -24.31
N THR A 130 16.49 -14.20 -24.46
CA THR A 130 15.66 -13.03 -24.77
C THR A 130 15.74 -12.00 -23.64
N LEU A 131 15.61 -12.42 -22.38
CA LEU A 131 15.71 -11.54 -21.23
C LEU A 131 17.10 -10.91 -21.09
N THR A 132 18.17 -11.68 -21.33
CA THR A 132 19.53 -11.16 -21.36
C THR A 132 19.68 -10.06 -22.41
N THR A 133 19.27 -10.32 -23.65
CA THR A 133 19.39 -9.33 -24.74
C THR A 133 18.65 -8.04 -24.42
N PHE A 134 17.44 -8.09 -23.87
CA PHE A 134 16.72 -6.87 -23.49
C PHE A 134 17.33 -6.18 -22.27
N ALA A 135 17.79 -6.93 -21.27
CA ALA A 135 18.43 -6.35 -20.09
C ALA A 135 19.71 -5.57 -20.48
N GLU A 136 20.57 -6.17 -21.31
CA GLU A 136 21.81 -5.57 -21.80
C GLU A 136 21.57 -4.35 -22.72
N ALA A 137 20.50 -4.39 -23.52
CA ALA A 137 20.16 -3.30 -24.43
C ALA A 137 19.60 -2.07 -23.69
N ASP A 138 18.74 -2.28 -22.70
CA ASP A 138 17.96 -1.22 -22.07
C ASP A 138 18.60 -0.69 -20.77
N PHE A 139 19.46 -1.47 -20.10
CA PHE A 139 20.01 -1.13 -18.78
C PHE A 139 21.55 -1.22 -18.74
N ILE A 140 22.19 -0.09 -18.42
CA ILE A 140 23.66 0.05 -18.39
C ILE A 140 24.27 -0.57 -17.10
N GLN A 141 23.48 -0.76 -16.04
CA GLN A 141 23.96 -1.35 -14.79
C GLN A 141 23.83 -2.87 -14.81
N GLU A 142 24.97 -3.56 -14.82
CA GLU A 142 25.08 -5.00 -14.68
C GLU A 142 25.56 -5.40 -13.26
N PRO A 143 24.95 -6.42 -12.62
CA PRO A 143 23.74 -7.12 -13.06
C PRO A 143 22.48 -6.29 -12.79
N LEU A 144 21.50 -6.36 -13.71
CA LEU A 144 20.18 -5.77 -13.47
C LEU A 144 19.47 -6.57 -12.38
N THR A 145 19.13 -5.88 -11.29
CA THR A 145 18.33 -6.45 -10.20
C THR A 145 16.92 -5.87 -10.20
N ILE A 146 15.93 -6.74 -10.05
CA ILE A 146 14.52 -6.38 -9.90
C ILE A 146 13.99 -7.01 -8.62
N SER A 147 13.45 -6.16 -7.75
CA SER A 147 12.74 -6.59 -6.56
C SER A 147 11.24 -6.57 -6.85
N ILE A 148 10.55 -7.69 -6.61
CA ILE A 148 9.15 -7.93 -6.93
C ILE A 148 8.36 -8.02 -5.63
N VAL A 149 7.22 -7.33 -5.57
CA VAL A 149 6.24 -7.47 -4.49
C VAL A 149 5.08 -8.34 -4.95
N LYS A 150 4.69 -9.30 -4.11
CA LYS A 150 3.57 -10.21 -4.35
C LYS A 150 2.57 -10.14 -3.21
N TYR A 151 1.30 -10.40 -3.53
CA TYR A 151 0.24 -10.58 -2.57
C TYR A 151 -0.50 -11.88 -2.87
N SER A 152 -0.52 -12.84 -1.94
CA SER A 152 -1.13 -14.17 -2.11
C SER A 152 -0.74 -14.84 -3.45
N GLY A 153 0.55 -14.73 -3.80
CA GLY A 153 1.10 -15.25 -5.05
C GLY A 153 0.77 -14.47 -6.32
N LEU A 154 0.01 -13.36 -6.23
CA LEU A 154 -0.20 -12.40 -7.32
C LEU A 154 0.95 -11.42 -7.40
N VAL A 155 1.52 -11.21 -8.58
CA VAL A 155 2.56 -10.19 -8.78
C VAL A 155 1.91 -8.81 -8.82
N ILE A 156 2.24 -7.95 -7.87
CA ILE A 156 1.70 -6.59 -7.80
C ILE A 156 2.56 -5.64 -8.63
N GLY A 157 3.88 -5.69 -8.44
CA GLY A 157 4.80 -4.82 -9.15
C GLY A 157 6.25 -5.19 -8.93
N GLY A 158 7.12 -4.51 -9.66
CA GLY A 158 8.58 -4.64 -9.55
C GLY A 158 9.24 -3.29 -9.29
N SER A 159 10.48 -3.30 -8.82
CA SER A 159 11.30 -2.10 -8.72
C SER A 159 11.65 -1.57 -10.11
N SER A 160 11.76 -0.25 -10.22
CA SER A 160 12.04 0.48 -11.46
C SER A 160 13.14 1.50 -11.20
N PRO A 161 14.19 1.56 -12.04
CA PRO A 161 15.21 2.60 -11.89
C PRO A 161 14.64 4.00 -12.11
N PHE A 162 13.62 4.14 -12.98
CA PHE A 162 13.04 5.43 -13.38
C PHE A 162 11.98 5.97 -12.42
N THR A 163 11.16 5.07 -11.86
CA THR A 163 9.91 5.43 -11.18
C THR A 163 9.79 4.85 -9.78
N LEU A 164 10.91 4.36 -9.21
CA LEU A 164 11.00 3.53 -8.00
C LEU A 164 10.34 2.15 -8.16
N MET A 165 9.11 2.09 -8.68
CA MET A 165 8.37 0.87 -8.97
C MET A 165 7.58 0.96 -10.28
N PHE A 166 7.09 -0.18 -10.75
CA PHE A 166 6.08 -0.31 -11.80
C PHE A 166 5.09 -1.42 -11.42
N THR A 167 3.84 -1.37 -11.89
CA THR A 167 2.85 -2.42 -11.58
C THR A 167 2.77 -3.49 -12.65
N SER A 168 2.23 -4.67 -12.34
CA SER A 168 1.95 -5.73 -13.31
C SER A 168 0.83 -5.35 -14.29
N SER A 169 0.91 -5.79 -15.54
CA SER A 169 -0.18 -5.60 -16.53
C SER A 169 -1.47 -6.32 -16.19
N ASN A 170 -1.40 -7.29 -15.29
CA ASN A 170 -2.59 -7.95 -14.78
C ASN A 170 -3.45 -7.05 -13.88
N LEU A 171 -2.87 -5.97 -13.33
CA LEU A 171 -3.56 -4.94 -12.55
C LEU A 171 -4.12 -3.81 -13.42
N ASP A 172 -3.89 -3.81 -14.73
CA ASP A 172 -4.48 -2.81 -15.61
C ASP A 172 -6.00 -2.92 -15.55
N LYS A 173 -6.69 -1.77 -15.46
CA LYS A 173 -8.14 -1.80 -15.31
C LYS A 173 -8.83 -2.34 -16.54
N SER A 174 -9.87 -3.13 -16.30
CA SER A 174 -10.76 -3.53 -17.37
C SER A 174 -11.49 -2.30 -17.88
N ARG A 175 -11.67 -2.25 -19.20
CA ARG A 175 -12.62 -1.32 -19.84
C ARG A 175 -13.87 -2.08 -20.31
N SER A 176 -14.06 -3.31 -19.80
CA SER A 176 -15.28 -4.10 -19.96
C SER A 176 -16.48 -3.33 -19.41
N GLN A 177 -17.66 -3.54 -19.99
CA GLN A 177 -18.90 -2.94 -19.51
C GLN A 177 -19.43 -3.62 -18.23
N ARG A 178 -18.76 -4.68 -17.74
CA ARG A 178 -19.13 -5.38 -16.52
C ARG A 178 -18.64 -4.62 -15.28
N PRO A 179 -19.53 -4.17 -14.38
CA PRO A 179 -19.17 -3.39 -13.19
C PRO A 179 -18.20 -4.08 -12.22
N ASP A 180 -18.21 -5.41 -12.25
CA ASP A 180 -17.57 -6.34 -11.32
C ASP A 180 -16.14 -6.75 -11.74
N GLU A 181 -15.71 -6.42 -12.96
CA GLU A 181 -14.36 -6.69 -13.46
C GLU A 181 -13.47 -5.44 -13.32
N ARG A 182 -12.86 -5.21 -12.14
CA ARG A 182 -11.94 -4.08 -11.94
C ARG A 182 -10.69 -4.19 -12.82
N PHE A 183 -10.09 -5.37 -12.88
CA PHE A 183 -8.85 -5.67 -13.58
C PHE A 183 -9.10 -6.50 -14.84
N ARG A 184 -8.16 -6.45 -15.79
CA ARG A 184 -8.19 -7.33 -16.96
C ARG A 184 -8.07 -8.82 -16.59
N SER A 185 -7.34 -9.12 -15.52
CA SER A 185 -7.11 -10.50 -15.08
C SER A 185 -8.22 -10.97 -14.15
N ALA A 186 -8.98 -11.98 -14.57
CA ALA A 186 -10.00 -12.62 -13.74
C ALA A 186 -9.41 -13.14 -12.41
N ARG A 187 -8.17 -13.66 -12.45
CA ARG A 187 -7.45 -14.11 -11.24
C ARG A 187 -7.25 -12.96 -10.24
N TYR A 188 -6.98 -11.75 -10.70
CA TYR A 188 -6.79 -10.60 -9.82
C TYR A 188 -8.13 -10.07 -9.31
N ASN A 189 -9.19 -10.10 -10.12
CA ASN A 189 -10.54 -9.76 -9.65
C ASN A 189 -11.02 -10.67 -8.51
N ALA A 190 -10.71 -11.96 -8.58
CA ALA A 190 -11.13 -12.94 -7.58
C ALA A 190 -10.33 -12.88 -6.27
N HIS A 191 -9.10 -12.37 -6.28
CA HIS A 191 -8.16 -12.58 -5.18
C HIS A 191 -7.44 -11.30 -4.68
N PHE A 192 -7.65 -10.14 -5.30
CA PHE A 192 -7.03 -8.90 -4.84
C PHE A 192 -8.03 -8.03 -4.06
N ASP A 193 -7.83 -7.93 -2.75
CA ASP A 193 -8.75 -7.35 -1.78
C ASP A 193 -8.05 -6.44 -0.75
N LEU A 194 -6.78 -6.06 -0.99
CA LEU A 194 -6.04 -5.19 -0.08
C LEU A 194 -6.65 -3.78 -0.03
N VAL A 195 -6.85 -3.29 1.19
CA VAL A 195 -7.37 -1.94 1.50
C VAL A 195 -6.26 -1.06 2.02
N ASN A 196 -6.14 0.14 1.49
CA ASN A 196 -5.15 1.11 1.96
C ASN A 196 -5.54 1.62 3.37
N PRO A 197 -4.67 1.46 4.39
CA PRO A 197 -4.99 1.83 5.77
C PRO A 197 -5.13 3.34 6.00
N SER A 198 -4.62 4.17 5.09
CA SER A 198 -4.75 5.62 5.16
C SER A 198 -6.06 6.13 4.56
N SER A 199 -6.55 5.49 3.48
CA SER A 199 -7.72 5.97 2.74
C SER A 199 -8.99 5.13 2.96
N GLY A 200 -8.88 3.94 3.53
CA GLY A 200 -9.98 2.97 3.66
C GLY A 200 -10.49 2.43 2.32
N SER A 201 -9.85 2.78 1.21
CA SER A 201 -10.23 2.34 -0.13
C SER A 201 -9.33 1.20 -0.60
N LEU A 202 -9.88 0.30 -1.42
CA LEU A 202 -9.08 -0.74 -2.10
C LEU A 202 -7.93 -0.12 -2.90
N TYR A 203 -6.73 -0.69 -2.82
CA TYR A 203 -5.63 -0.29 -3.71
C TYR A 203 -6.03 -0.50 -5.19
N PHE A 204 -5.45 0.33 -6.07
CA PHE A 204 -5.65 0.30 -7.52
C PHE A 204 -7.11 0.51 -7.95
N SER A 205 -7.97 1.02 -7.06
CA SER A 205 -9.40 1.23 -7.35
C SER A 205 -9.67 2.58 -8.00
N LYS A 206 -8.97 3.64 -7.57
CA LYS A 206 -9.22 5.03 -7.97
C LYS A 206 -7.91 5.71 -8.34
N ILE A 207 -7.99 6.73 -9.20
CA ILE A 207 -6.84 7.58 -9.52
C ILE A 207 -6.65 8.57 -8.36
N ILE A 208 -5.56 8.42 -7.62
CA ILE A 208 -5.17 9.26 -6.49
C ILE A 208 -3.79 9.86 -6.76
N PRO A 209 -3.70 11.16 -7.12
CA PRO A 209 -2.43 11.83 -7.36
C PRO A 209 -1.65 12.03 -6.05
N PHE A 210 -0.36 12.37 -6.15
CA PHE A 210 0.52 12.49 -4.98
C PHE A 210 0.01 13.50 -3.95
N SER A 211 -0.45 14.67 -4.40
CA SER A 211 -0.96 15.75 -3.54
C SER A 211 -2.08 15.30 -2.58
N LYS A 212 -2.92 14.34 -3.01
CA LYS A 212 -4.08 13.82 -2.26
C LYS A 212 -3.78 12.63 -1.36
N ARG A 213 -2.54 12.14 -1.31
CA ARG A 213 -2.15 11.01 -0.45
C ARG A 213 -1.87 11.44 0.99
N SER A 214 -1.80 10.47 1.89
CA SER A 214 -1.56 10.70 3.32
C SER A 214 -0.26 11.46 3.57
N ALA A 215 -0.23 12.29 4.62
CA ALA A 215 0.97 13.06 4.92
C ALA A 215 2.16 12.14 5.29
N GLU A 216 1.92 11.01 5.95
CA GLU A 216 2.94 9.98 6.20
C GLU A 216 3.57 9.48 4.91
N PHE A 217 2.76 9.07 3.93
CA PHE A 217 3.28 8.56 2.66
C PHE A 217 4.02 9.64 1.87
N LYS A 218 3.51 10.88 1.85
CA LYS A 218 4.18 12.01 1.21
C LYS A 218 5.56 12.30 1.85
N ASN A 219 5.63 12.28 3.17
CA ASN A 219 6.89 12.45 3.91
C ASN A 219 7.86 11.29 3.67
N TYR A 220 7.36 10.07 3.59
CA TYR A 220 8.16 8.89 3.24
C TYR A 220 8.83 9.05 1.87
N LEU A 221 8.07 9.40 0.83
CA LEU A 221 8.61 9.64 -0.51
C LEU A 221 9.64 10.78 -0.52
N LEU A 222 9.35 11.91 0.13
CA LEU A 222 10.31 13.00 0.29
C LEU A 222 11.61 12.49 0.94
N SER A 223 11.50 11.70 2.02
CA SER A 223 12.65 11.18 2.75
C SER A 223 13.57 10.30 1.90
N ILE A 224 13.03 9.52 0.96
CA ILE A 224 13.82 8.69 0.03
C ILE A 224 14.75 9.59 -0.80
N PHE A 225 14.21 10.65 -1.39
CA PHE A 225 14.96 11.56 -2.25
C PHE A 225 15.89 12.49 -1.47
N GLU A 226 15.53 12.93 -0.26
CA GLU A 226 16.44 13.71 0.59
C GLU A 226 17.63 12.90 1.08
N ARG A 227 17.44 11.61 1.37
CA ARG A 227 18.54 10.69 1.73
C ARG A 227 19.40 10.31 0.53
N ASN A 228 18.85 10.39 -0.69
CA ASN A 228 19.53 10.01 -1.92
C ASN A 228 19.42 11.13 -2.99
N PRO A 229 20.06 12.30 -2.80
CA PRO A 229 19.87 13.46 -3.68
C PRO A 229 20.29 13.24 -5.14
N VAL A 230 21.10 12.21 -5.42
CA VAL A 230 21.50 11.82 -6.79
C VAL A 230 20.28 11.38 -7.62
N MET A 231 19.30 10.74 -7.00
CA MET A 231 18.08 10.27 -7.69
C MET A 231 17.27 11.41 -8.29
N LYS A 232 17.29 12.60 -7.67
CA LYS A 232 16.60 13.80 -8.15
C LYS A 232 17.11 14.27 -9.52
N ARG A 233 18.32 13.84 -9.92
CA ARG A 233 19.01 14.28 -11.14
C ARG A 233 19.31 13.17 -12.13
N ASN A 234 19.27 11.90 -11.70
CA ASN A 234 19.64 10.75 -12.52
C ASN A 234 18.54 9.68 -12.55
N SER A 235 18.76 8.53 -11.91
CA SER A 235 17.94 7.32 -12.06
C SER A 235 16.45 7.58 -11.98
N SER A 236 15.96 8.30 -10.97
CA SER A 236 14.52 8.55 -10.76
C SER A 236 14.12 10.02 -10.95
N LYS A 237 14.80 10.74 -11.84
CA LYS A 237 14.52 12.16 -12.12
C LYS A 237 13.06 12.38 -12.53
N VAL A 238 12.50 11.52 -13.38
CA VAL A 238 11.14 11.68 -13.92
C VAL A 238 10.08 11.56 -12.84
N PHE A 239 10.31 10.69 -11.85
CA PHE A 239 9.46 10.57 -10.68
C PHE A 239 9.58 11.81 -9.79
N TRP A 240 10.80 12.29 -9.56
CA TRP A 240 11.03 13.52 -8.79
C TRP A 240 10.37 14.75 -9.43
N ASP A 241 10.48 14.92 -10.75
CA ASP A 241 9.86 16.01 -11.49
C ASP A 241 8.32 16.00 -11.29
N TYR A 242 7.70 14.82 -11.33
CA TYR A 242 6.28 14.65 -11.02
C TYR A 242 5.95 15.04 -9.57
N LEU A 243 6.74 14.58 -8.60
CA LEU A 243 6.54 14.96 -7.20
C LEU A 243 6.63 16.47 -7.00
N VAL A 244 7.58 17.14 -7.67
CA VAL A 244 7.71 18.61 -7.67
C VAL A 244 6.46 19.28 -8.25
N ALA A 245 5.97 18.80 -9.40
CA ALA A 245 4.75 19.31 -10.00
C ALA A 245 3.51 19.13 -9.10
N GLU A 246 3.48 18.06 -8.29
CA GLU A 246 2.44 17.78 -7.30
C GLU A 246 2.69 18.44 -5.92
N GLY A 247 3.68 19.31 -5.81
CA GLY A 247 3.90 20.14 -4.63
C GLY A 247 4.77 19.53 -3.53
N VAL A 248 5.62 18.53 -3.82
CA VAL A 248 6.53 17.96 -2.79
C VAL A 248 7.46 19.01 -2.18
N GLY A 249 7.82 20.05 -2.95
CA GLY A 249 8.70 21.12 -2.48
C GLY A 249 8.11 22.01 -1.37
N THR A 250 6.81 21.94 -1.13
CA THR A 250 6.17 22.66 -0.01
C THR A 250 6.12 21.85 1.27
N LEU A 251 6.56 20.58 1.24
CA LEU A 251 6.55 19.71 2.40
C LEU A 251 7.79 19.92 3.26
N THR A 252 7.61 19.87 4.58
CA THR A 252 8.71 19.85 5.54
C THR A 252 9.05 18.41 5.86
N LEU A 253 10.32 18.02 5.70
CA LEU A 253 10.79 16.68 6.02
C LEU A 253 10.51 16.34 7.49
N LYS A 254 9.72 15.29 7.71
CA LYS A 254 9.48 14.70 9.04
C LYS A 254 10.16 13.33 9.13
N ALA A 255 10.72 13.03 10.30
CA ALA A 255 11.31 11.72 10.56
C ALA A 255 10.22 10.64 10.50
N SER A 256 10.42 9.63 9.65
CA SER A 256 9.57 8.44 9.57
C SER A 256 10.32 7.25 10.16
N GLN A 257 9.68 6.51 11.06
CA GLN A 257 10.21 5.23 11.53
C GLN A 257 9.94 4.19 10.46
N THR A 258 11.00 3.63 9.89
CA THR A 258 10.88 2.65 8.80
C THR A 258 11.82 1.49 9.04
N LYS A 259 11.44 0.28 8.61
CA LYS A 259 12.32 -0.90 8.62
C LYS A 259 12.47 -1.50 7.22
N PRO A 260 13.64 -2.04 6.87
CA PRO A 260 13.85 -2.68 5.58
C PRO A 260 12.86 -3.82 5.33
N ASN A 261 12.36 -3.89 4.10
CA ASN A 261 11.60 -5.04 3.62
C ASN A 261 12.58 -6.15 3.24
N VAL A 262 12.38 -7.35 3.79
CA VAL A 262 13.25 -8.50 3.58
C VAL A 262 12.61 -9.42 2.56
N ALA A 263 13.36 -9.72 1.50
CA ALA A 263 12.97 -10.66 0.47
C ALA A 263 13.10 -12.12 0.94
N LEU A 264 12.42 -13.03 0.26
CA LEU A 264 12.41 -14.46 0.58
C LEU A 264 13.82 -15.10 0.60
N ASN A 265 14.77 -14.53 -0.12
CA ASN A 265 16.16 -14.97 -0.13
C ASN A 265 17.03 -14.31 0.98
N GLY A 266 16.41 -13.60 1.93
CA GLY A 266 17.08 -12.84 2.99
C GLY A 266 17.68 -11.50 2.55
N GLY A 267 17.65 -11.18 1.25
CA GLY A 267 18.12 -9.91 0.73
C GLY A 267 17.17 -8.75 1.04
N VAL A 268 17.65 -7.51 0.90
CA VAL A 268 16.80 -6.31 1.07
C VAL A 268 16.03 -6.02 -0.22
N PHE A 269 14.74 -5.69 -0.11
CA PHE A 269 13.93 -5.20 -1.21
C PHE A 269 14.38 -3.77 -1.60
N HIS A 270 14.89 -3.60 -2.81
CA HIS A 270 15.55 -2.37 -3.23
C HIS A 270 15.14 -1.92 -4.63
N THR A 271 15.32 -0.64 -4.88
CA THR A 271 15.20 -0.03 -6.20
C THR A 271 16.44 0.81 -6.48
N ALA A 272 17.12 0.54 -7.60
CA ALA A 272 18.37 1.21 -7.97
C ALA A 272 19.40 1.29 -6.81
N GLY A 273 19.55 0.18 -6.07
CA GLY A 273 20.47 0.09 -4.91
C GLY A 273 19.96 0.71 -3.60
N ILE A 274 18.74 1.23 -3.56
CA ILE A 274 18.16 1.90 -2.39
C ILE A 274 17.06 1.03 -1.79
N ALA A 275 17.15 0.79 -0.48
CA ALA A 275 16.14 0.03 0.24
C ALA A 275 14.79 0.76 0.26
N LEU A 276 13.73 0.08 -0.20
CA LEU A 276 12.36 0.55 -0.01
C LEU A 276 11.81 -0.07 1.27
N ASN A 277 11.71 0.75 2.30
CA ASN A 277 11.35 0.33 3.65
C ASN A 277 9.84 0.40 3.89
N SER A 278 9.35 -0.42 4.81
CA SER A 278 8.00 -0.31 5.35
C SER A 278 7.95 0.64 6.54
N ASN A 279 6.82 1.30 6.75
CA ASN A 279 6.50 2.01 7.98
C ASN A 279 6.61 1.04 9.17
N SER A 280 7.42 1.42 10.16
CA SER A 280 7.63 0.62 11.38
C SER A 280 7.10 1.32 12.62
N ASN A 281 6.40 2.45 12.46
CA ASN A 281 5.70 3.08 13.57
C ASN A 281 4.65 2.10 14.10
N VAL A 282 4.59 1.85 15.41
CA VAL A 282 3.57 0.98 16.01
C VAL A 282 2.16 1.49 15.69
N LEU A 283 1.99 2.82 15.63
CA LEU A 283 0.72 3.45 15.24
C LEU A 283 0.35 3.26 13.76
N SER A 284 1.27 2.75 12.94
CA SER A 284 1.04 2.38 11.54
C SER A 284 0.68 0.91 11.36
N THR A 285 0.82 0.07 12.38
CA THR A 285 0.31 -1.31 12.37
C THR A 285 -1.16 -1.35 12.77
N GLU A 286 -1.86 -2.43 12.44
CA GLU A 286 -3.23 -2.58 12.93
C GLU A 286 -3.20 -2.75 14.45
N ILE A 287 -3.82 -1.81 15.16
CA ILE A 287 -3.84 -1.76 16.61
C ILE A 287 -4.97 -2.61 17.20
N PHE A 288 -6.01 -2.88 16.41
CA PHE A 288 -7.19 -3.59 16.88
C PHE A 288 -7.10 -5.09 16.61
N ASN A 289 -7.63 -5.90 17.53
CA ASN A 289 -7.89 -7.31 17.30
C ASN A 289 -8.97 -7.49 16.22
N ASP A 290 -9.09 -8.70 15.71
CA ASP A 290 -10.18 -9.08 14.81
C ASP A 290 -11.49 -9.35 15.54
N HIS A 291 -11.43 -9.43 16.87
CA HIS A 291 -12.58 -9.68 17.73
C HIS A 291 -12.68 -8.61 18.80
N ILE A 292 -13.92 -8.21 19.09
CA ILE A 292 -14.27 -7.46 20.29
C ILE A 292 -15.18 -8.33 21.15
N VAL A 293 -14.88 -8.43 22.42
CA VAL A 293 -15.64 -9.29 23.34
C VAL A 293 -16.71 -8.46 24.02
N ARG A 294 -17.97 -8.89 23.91
CA ARG A 294 -19.12 -8.29 24.59
C ARG A 294 -19.45 -9.08 25.86
N VAL A 295 -19.40 -8.41 27.01
CA VAL A 295 -19.78 -8.96 28.32
C VAL A 295 -21.21 -8.52 28.69
N GLU A 296 -21.98 -9.40 29.33
CA GLU A 296 -23.38 -9.15 29.73
C GLU A 296 -23.53 -8.37 31.05
N TYR A 297 -22.53 -7.57 31.40
CA TYR A 297 -22.55 -6.72 32.58
C TYR A 297 -21.83 -5.41 32.28
N ARG A 298 -22.12 -4.38 33.08
CA ARG A 298 -21.34 -3.15 33.06
C ARG A 298 -20.04 -3.35 33.83
N ILE A 299 -18.93 -2.93 33.25
CA ILE A 299 -17.63 -2.88 33.93
C ILE A 299 -17.68 -1.76 34.97
N ASN A 300 -17.14 -2.00 36.16
CA ASN A 300 -17.11 -1.00 37.23
C ASN A 300 -16.06 0.08 36.93
N GLU A 301 -16.52 1.23 36.42
CA GLU A 301 -15.68 2.38 36.03
C GLU A 301 -14.92 3.00 37.23
N ASN A 302 -15.34 2.73 38.48
CA ASN A 302 -14.59 3.16 39.67
C ASN A 302 -13.34 2.31 39.92
N CYS A 303 -13.29 1.08 39.39
CA CYS A 303 -12.20 0.14 39.59
C CYS A 303 -11.35 -0.07 38.32
N PHE A 304 -11.94 0.16 37.15
CA PHE A 304 -11.32 -0.11 35.85
C PHE A 304 -11.42 1.11 34.93
N HIS A 305 -10.36 1.32 34.15
CA HIS A 305 -10.38 2.31 33.09
C HIS A 305 -11.06 1.73 31.84
N THR A 306 -12.20 2.29 31.47
CA THR A 306 -13.02 1.86 30.33
C THR A 306 -13.02 2.90 29.21
N PRO A 307 -13.21 2.49 27.95
CA PRO A 307 -13.50 3.40 26.85
C PRO A 307 -14.79 4.20 27.11
N THR A 308 -14.86 5.40 26.56
CA THR A 308 -16.06 6.24 26.64
C THR A 308 -17.02 5.92 25.49
N TYR A 309 -18.33 6.01 25.72
CA TYR A 309 -19.31 5.87 24.64
C TYR A 309 -19.64 7.24 24.05
N VAL A 310 -19.67 7.33 22.71
CA VAL A 310 -20.06 8.56 22.00
C VAL A 310 -21.50 8.95 22.36
N HIS A 311 -22.37 7.94 22.45
CA HIS A 311 -23.73 8.06 22.95
C HIS A 311 -23.98 6.92 23.94
N GLU A 312 -24.15 7.26 25.21
CA GLU A 312 -24.45 6.29 26.27
C GLU A 312 -25.89 5.78 26.10
N PRO A 313 -26.11 4.46 25.90
CA PRO A 313 -27.46 3.93 25.83
C PRO A 313 -28.16 4.06 27.19
N GLU A 314 -29.39 4.58 27.22
CA GLU A 314 -30.14 4.89 28.46
C GLU A 314 -30.24 3.70 29.45
N ARG A 315 -30.15 2.46 28.96
CA ARG A 315 -30.24 1.24 29.75
C ARG A 315 -29.19 0.21 29.34
N ARG A 316 -27.94 0.64 29.17
CA ARG A 316 -26.83 -0.26 28.87
C ARG A 316 -26.58 -1.22 30.05
N ASN A 317 -26.73 -2.51 29.82
CA ASN A 317 -26.45 -3.58 30.79
C ASN A 317 -25.28 -4.48 30.34
N PHE A 318 -24.52 -4.06 29.34
CA PHE A 318 -23.40 -4.78 28.75
C PHE A 318 -22.22 -3.84 28.53
N ASP A 319 -21.03 -4.40 28.33
CA ASP A 319 -19.83 -3.67 27.95
C ASP A 319 -19.04 -4.41 26.88
N PHE A 320 -18.11 -3.69 26.25
CA PHE A 320 -17.12 -4.29 25.38
C PHE A 320 -15.73 -4.21 26.03
N LEU A 321 -14.98 -5.30 25.94
CA LEU A 321 -13.57 -5.30 26.31
C LEU A 321 -12.73 -4.60 25.24
N LEU A 322 -11.62 -3.99 25.67
CA LEU A 322 -10.71 -3.26 24.79
C LEU A 322 -10.14 -4.20 23.70
N PRO A 323 -10.48 -4.02 22.40
CA PRO A 323 -10.07 -4.95 21.36
C PRO A 323 -8.70 -4.54 20.80
N ILE A 324 -7.68 -4.38 21.64
CA ILE A 324 -6.34 -4.01 21.20
C ILE A 324 -5.40 -5.20 21.20
N LYS A 325 -4.48 -5.22 20.23
CA LYS A 325 -3.46 -6.26 20.17
C LYS A 325 -2.48 -6.14 21.34
N PRO A 326 -1.93 -7.25 21.85
CA PRO A 326 -1.03 -7.25 23.01
C PRO A 326 0.18 -6.31 22.86
N GLU A 327 0.73 -6.18 21.65
CA GLU A 327 1.88 -5.32 21.37
C GLU A 327 1.57 -3.84 21.60
N PHE A 328 0.30 -3.45 21.41
CA PHE A 328 -0.19 -2.10 21.63
C PHE A 328 -0.51 -1.82 23.10
N PHE A 329 -0.91 -2.85 23.87
CA PHE A 329 -1.24 -2.71 25.28
C PHE A 329 -0.09 -2.09 26.09
N ASN A 330 1.16 -2.46 25.77
CA ASN A 330 2.36 -1.92 26.42
C ASN A 330 2.66 -0.44 26.10
N LYS A 331 1.91 0.17 25.19
CA LYS A 331 2.10 1.57 24.76
C LYS A 331 1.01 2.51 25.27
N VAL A 332 -0.09 1.98 25.80
CA VAL A 332 -1.20 2.75 26.35
C VAL A 332 -1.14 2.69 27.87
N LYS A 333 -1.12 3.85 28.53
CA LYS A 333 -1.33 3.89 29.97
C LYS A 333 -2.80 3.61 30.26
N PRO A 334 -3.14 2.71 31.20
CA PRO A 334 -4.54 2.42 31.52
C PRO A 334 -5.37 3.68 31.82
N SER A 335 -4.79 4.66 32.52
CA SER A 335 -5.44 5.92 32.87
C SER A 335 -5.87 6.78 31.67
N ASP A 336 -5.27 6.56 30.50
CA ASP A 336 -5.55 7.32 29.28
C ASP A 336 -6.61 6.65 28.38
N ILE A 337 -7.01 5.40 28.70
CA ILE A 337 -8.03 4.66 27.95
C ILE A 337 -9.33 5.48 27.74
N PRO A 338 -9.93 6.11 28.78
CA PRO A 338 -11.19 6.83 28.60
C PRO A 338 -11.06 8.06 27.69
N LYS A 339 -9.84 8.62 27.56
CA LYS A 339 -9.56 9.78 26.72
C LYS A 339 -9.27 9.40 25.28
N HIS A 340 -8.63 8.25 25.07
CA HIS A 340 -8.14 7.85 23.75
C HIS A 340 -9.06 6.88 23.02
N PHE A 341 -9.89 6.12 23.74
CA PHE A 341 -10.80 5.15 23.15
C PHE A 341 -12.25 5.57 23.29
N ARG A 342 -12.96 5.57 22.16
CA ARG A 342 -14.39 5.86 22.07
C ARG A 342 -15.13 4.73 21.36
N TYR A 343 -16.27 4.34 21.90
CA TYR A 343 -17.18 3.35 21.31
C TYR A 343 -18.46 4.02 20.82
N GLU A 344 -18.85 3.70 19.60
CA GLU A 344 -20.12 4.14 19.00
C GLU A 344 -20.92 2.90 18.62
N ILE A 345 -22.08 2.71 19.27
CA ILE A 345 -22.98 1.58 19.01
C ILE A 345 -23.96 1.99 17.91
N LEU A 346 -23.97 1.25 16.81
CA LEU A 346 -24.75 1.49 15.60
C LEU A 346 -25.57 0.23 15.27
N GLY A 347 -26.59 -0.05 16.08
CA GLY A 347 -27.40 -1.27 15.95
C GLY A 347 -26.58 -2.53 16.27
N GLU A 348 -26.40 -3.42 15.29
CA GLU A 348 -25.59 -4.65 15.41
C GLU A 348 -24.09 -4.44 15.15
N ARG A 349 -23.68 -3.18 15.00
CA ARG A 349 -22.29 -2.77 14.80
C ARG A 349 -21.80 -1.97 16.00
N VAL A 350 -20.55 -2.20 16.40
CA VAL A 350 -19.83 -1.31 17.30
C VAL A 350 -18.62 -0.75 16.57
N ARG A 351 -18.56 0.58 16.46
CA ARG A 351 -17.39 1.29 15.95
C ARG A 351 -16.47 1.64 17.10
N VAL A 352 -15.22 1.20 16.99
CA VAL A 352 -14.16 1.54 17.93
C VAL A 352 -13.25 2.59 17.31
N ILE A 353 -13.05 3.67 18.04
CA ILE A 353 -12.21 4.80 17.63
C ILE A 353 -11.07 4.94 18.63
N TYR A 354 -9.84 4.97 18.12
CA TYR A 354 -8.64 5.31 18.87
C TYR A 354 -8.04 6.62 18.35
N ASP A 355 -7.84 7.57 19.26
CA ASP A 355 -7.24 8.87 18.98
C ASP A 355 -6.42 9.37 20.17
N ASN A 356 -5.12 9.51 19.97
CA ASN A 356 -4.19 10.08 20.96
C ASN A 356 -3.73 11.50 20.62
N GLY A 357 -4.25 12.11 19.56
CA GLY A 357 -3.83 13.43 19.08
C GLY A 357 -2.47 13.46 18.37
N GLU A 358 -1.76 12.34 18.26
CA GLU A 358 -0.52 12.21 17.49
C GLU A 358 -0.76 11.73 16.05
N LEU A 359 -1.95 11.17 15.80
CA LEU A 359 -2.36 10.65 14.51
C LEU A 359 -2.97 11.76 13.64
N ASP A 360 -2.62 11.80 12.35
CA ASP A 360 -3.29 12.68 11.37
C ASP A 360 -4.78 12.32 11.22
N VAL A 361 -5.12 11.04 11.36
CA VAL A 361 -6.48 10.50 11.30
C VAL A 361 -6.66 9.47 12.41
N PRO A 362 -7.75 9.54 13.21
CA PRO A 362 -8.07 8.52 14.20
C PRO A 362 -8.11 7.12 13.59
N ARG A 363 -7.66 6.12 14.34
CA ARG A 363 -7.82 4.71 13.93
C ARG A 363 -9.24 4.28 14.25
N VAL A 364 -9.91 3.71 13.26
CA VAL A 364 -11.30 3.28 13.37
C VAL A 364 -11.42 1.84 12.89
N LYS A 365 -12.09 0.99 13.67
CA LYS A 365 -12.49 -0.35 13.24
C LYS A 365 -13.94 -0.59 13.63
N ASP A 366 -14.72 -1.03 12.66
CA ASP A 366 -16.10 -1.45 12.86
C ASP A 366 -16.09 -2.96 13.17
N PHE A 367 -16.81 -3.35 14.22
CA PHE A 367 -17.04 -4.75 14.58
C PHE A 367 -18.52 -5.05 14.42
N ILE A 368 -18.86 -6.20 13.85
CA ILE A 368 -20.24 -6.59 13.57
C ILE A 368 -20.56 -8.00 14.07
N LEU A 369 -21.86 -8.29 14.21
CA LEU A 369 -22.37 -9.64 14.39
C LEU A 369 -22.56 -10.30 13.00
N GLY A 370 -22.01 -11.49 12.78
CA GLY A 370 -22.23 -12.27 11.55
C GLY A 370 -21.10 -12.20 10.52
N GLU A 371 -21.46 -12.19 9.23
CA GLU A 371 -20.49 -12.18 8.12
C GLU A 371 -19.79 -10.84 8.01
N LYS A 372 -18.46 -10.85 8.19
CA LYS A 372 -17.61 -9.66 8.10
C LYS A 372 -17.01 -9.45 6.73
N THR A 373 -16.81 -8.18 6.37
CA THR A 373 -15.84 -7.82 5.34
C THR A 373 -14.41 -7.96 5.86
N LYS A 374 -13.41 -7.87 4.98
CA LYS A 374 -11.99 -7.99 5.35
C LYS A 374 -11.54 -6.96 6.39
N THR A 375 -12.12 -5.77 6.37
CA THR A 375 -11.73 -4.64 7.24
C THR A 375 -12.49 -4.61 8.57
N GLU A 376 -13.57 -5.39 8.68
CA GLU A 376 -14.42 -5.44 9.87
C GLU A 376 -13.93 -6.52 10.85
N GLY A 377 -14.15 -6.28 12.14
CA GLY A 377 -13.99 -7.28 13.18
C GLY A 377 -15.31 -7.97 13.52
N ASN A 378 -15.23 -9.02 14.33
CA ASN A 378 -16.39 -9.74 14.84
C ASN A 378 -16.67 -9.35 16.28
N ILE A 379 -17.95 -9.17 16.61
CA ILE A 379 -18.42 -9.14 17.99
C ILE A 379 -18.53 -10.59 18.47
N VAL A 380 -17.88 -10.90 19.59
CA VAL A 380 -17.97 -12.20 20.27
C VAL A 380 -18.75 -12.00 21.56
N ASN A 381 -19.93 -12.60 21.64
CA ASN A 381 -20.74 -12.64 22.84
C ASN A 381 -20.29 -13.79 23.73
N VAL A 382 -19.87 -13.46 24.94
CA VAL A 382 -19.32 -14.44 25.89
C VAL A 382 -20.31 -15.56 26.22
N THR A 383 -21.56 -15.18 26.46
CA THR A 383 -22.62 -16.08 26.92
C THR A 383 -23.15 -16.96 25.80
N THR A 384 -23.43 -16.39 24.63
CA THR A 384 -24.06 -17.11 23.53
C THR A 384 -23.06 -17.87 22.66
N ASP A 385 -21.86 -17.32 22.44
CA ASP A 385 -20.95 -17.85 21.42
C ASP A 385 -19.92 -18.82 22.02
N ILE A 386 -19.53 -18.61 23.28
CA ILE A 386 -18.57 -19.46 24.00
C ILE A 386 -19.30 -20.49 24.88
N GLY A 387 -20.58 -20.25 25.22
CA GLY A 387 -21.39 -21.14 26.06
C GLY A 387 -20.81 -21.33 27.47
N GLY A 388 -19.93 -20.44 27.90
CA GLY A 388 -19.21 -20.53 29.17
C GLY A 388 -19.37 -19.26 29.98
N SER A 389 -19.64 -19.42 31.27
CA SER A 389 -19.46 -18.35 32.25
C SER A 389 -17.96 -18.18 32.48
N PHE A 390 -17.34 -17.10 32.01
CA PHE A 390 -16.00 -16.74 32.49
C PHE A 390 -16.12 -15.73 33.63
N LEU A 391 -15.57 -16.08 34.78
CA LEU A 391 -15.29 -15.18 35.88
C LEU A 391 -13.83 -14.74 35.72
N LEU A 392 -13.60 -13.49 35.29
CA LEU A 392 -12.26 -12.91 35.31
C LEU A 392 -11.96 -12.43 36.73
N GLY A 393 -11.47 -13.33 37.58
CA GLY A 393 -10.94 -12.98 38.88
C GLY A 393 -9.52 -12.47 38.76
N ILE A 394 -9.31 -11.15 38.78
CA ILE A 394 -7.98 -10.57 38.99
C ILE A 394 -7.73 -10.55 40.49
N PHE A 395 -7.20 -11.66 41.02
CA PHE A 395 -6.75 -11.71 42.39
C PHE A 395 -5.32 -11.17 42.46
N PRO A 396 -5.00 -10.24 43.39
CA PRO A 396 -3.61 -9.97 43.65
C PRO A 396 -2.95 -11.25 44.16
N PHE A 397 -1.80 -11.62 43.59
CA PHE A 397 -0.91 -12.60 44.19
C PHE A 397 -0.36 -11.98 45.48
N LEU A 398 -1.12 -12.12 46.58
CA LEU A 398 -0.73 -11.64 47.89
C LEU A 398 0.25 -12.65 48.48
N LYS A 399 1.51 -12.26 48.58
CA LYS A 399 2.50 -12.96 49.39
C LYS A 399 2.31 -12.53 50.84
N VAL A 400 1.72 -13.39 51.67
CA VAL A 400 1.61 -13.13 53.11
C VAL A 400 2.99 -13.29 53.73
N ILE A 401 3.50 -12.20 54.31
CA ILE A 401 4.77 -12.18 55.04
C ILE A 401 4.43 -12.10 56.52
N ASN A 402 4.93 -13.06 57.30
CA ASN A 402 4.79 -13.06 58.74
C ASN A 402 5.61 -11.90 59.35
N ALA A 403 5.30 -11.52 60.59
CA ALA A 403 6.01 -10.43 61.28
C ALA A 403 7.53 -10.66 61.45
N ASP A 404 7.98 -11.91 61.31
CA ASP A 404 9.39 -12.32 61.35
C ASP A 404 10.09 -12.30 59.97
N GLY A 405 9.40 -11.91 58.90
CA GLY A 405 9.92 -11.86 57.54
C GLY A 405 9.85 -13.19 56.77
N SER A 406 9.34 -14.27 57.38
CA SER A 406 9.12 -15.54 56.69
C SER A 406 7.88 -15.47 55.78
N SER A 407 7.90 -16.20 54.66
CA SER A 407 6.73 -16.34 53.78
C SER A 407 6.28 -17.78 53.68
N ASN A 408 4.98 -18.02 53.83
CA ASN A 408 4.40 -19.32 53.52
C ASN A 408 4.42 -19.52 51.99
N ASN A 409 4.78 -20.73 51.52
CA ASN A 409 4.78 -21.07 50.09
C ASN A 409 3.40 -21.44 49.55
N ASP A 410 2.38 -21.44 50.42
CA ASP A 410 1.00 -21.66 50.03
C ASP A 410 0.47 -20.35 49.44
N TYR A 411 0.42 -20.29 48.11
CA TYR A 411 -0.34 -19.28 47.39
C TYR A 411 -1.84 -19.56 47.62
N ASN A 412 -2.68 -18.53 47.50
CA ASN A 412 -4.13 -18.64 47.70
C ASN A 412 -4.76 -19.76 46.84
N ASP A 413 -4.90 -20.97 47.38
CA ASP A 413 -5.75 -22.03 46.85
C ASP A 413 -7.18 -21.79 47.38
N PHE A 414 -7.99 -21.05 46.62
CA PHE A 414 -9.44 -20.94 46.82
C PHE A 414 -10.19 -21.54 45.63
#